data_AF-A0A9P5SBY5-F1
#
_entry.id   AF-A0A9P5SBY5-F1
#
_cell.length_a   1.000
_cell.length_b   1.000
_cell.length_c   1.000
_cell.angle_alpha   90.00
_cell.angle_beta   90.00
_cell.angle_gamma   90.00
#
_symmetry.space_group_name_H-M   'P 1'
#
loop_
_entity.id
_entity.type
_entity.pdbx_description
1 polymer ?
#
loop_
_entity_poly.entity_id
_entity_poly.type
_entity_poly.pdbx_seq_one_letter_code
_entity_poly.pdbx_strand_id
1 'polypeptide(L)'
;HYLLLLVPVYLIYTGRFVVFPLSFSYAVLSYALFSLFHSFILSGFGLLTGHNLNYMLVPPNSPIMHSLGKYYRLSIYGVTFICCLVSRFIIVEVFSIGIKIKQWKKANSTMREQGIPQVKGLKIE
;
A
#
# COMPACT_ATOMS: atom_id res chain seq x y z
N HIS A 1 5.44 -14.09 2.98
CA HIS A 1 5.10 -13.16 1.88
C HIS A 1 3.62 -12.80 1.85
N TYR A 2 2.67 -13.75 1.78
CA TYR A 2 1.23 -13.42 1.75
C TYR A 2 0.74 -12.55 2.93
N LEU A 3 1.29 -12.75 4.13
CA LEU A 3 0.97 -11.92 5.30
C LEU A 3 1.29 -10.44 5.11
N LEU A 4 2.33 -10.09 4.32
CA LEU A 4 2.66 -8.69 4.02
C LEU A 4 1.53 -7.98 3.24
N LEU A 5 0.73 -8.74 2.50
CA LEU A 5 -0.44 -8.23 1.78
C LEU A 5 -1.71 -8.30 2.65
N LEU A 6 -1.94 -9.42 3.34
CA LEU A 6 -3.18 -9.66 4.07
C LEU A 6 -3.31 -8.81 5.34
N VAL A 7 -2.22 -8.62 6.08
CA VAL A 7 -2.21 -7.85 7.33
C VAL A 7 -2.66 -6.40 7.13
N PRO A 8 -2.07 -5.60 6.21
CA PRO A 8 -2.54 -4.23 6.01
C PRO A 8 -3.99 -4.16 5.56
N VAL A 9 -4.44 -5.07 4.69
CA VAL A 9 -5.84 -5.16 4.25
C VAL A 9 -6.78 -5.44 5.43
N TYR A 10 -6.43 -6.39 6.29
CA TYR A 10 -7.22 -6.72 7.48
C TYR A 10 -7.29 -5.56 8.48
N LEU A 11 -6.17 -4.87 8.71
CA LEU A 11 -6.11 -3.74 9.64
C LEU A 11 -6.90 -2.52 9.13
N ILE A 12 -6.88 -2.29 7.82
CA ILE A 12 -7.75 -1.30 7.16
C ILE A 12 -9.22 -1.71 7.29
N TYR A 13 -9.55 -2.97 6.98
CA TYR A 13 -10.93 -3.49 7.03
C TYR A 13 -11.54 -3.44 8.44
N THR A 14 -10.75 -3.68 9.47
CA THR A 14 -11.17 -3.60 10.88
C THR A 14 -11.20 -2.16 11.41
N GLY A 15 -10.77 -1.16 10.63
CA GLY A 15 -10.73 0.24 11.04
C GLY A 15 -9.67 0.53 12.12
N ARG A 16 -8.69 -0.35 12.30
CA ARG A 16 -7.61 -0.17 13.30
C ARG A 16 -6.52 0.77 12.82
N PHE A 17 -6.45 1.04 11.52
CA PHE A 17 -5.58 2.06 10.95
C PHE A 17 -6.39 3.20 10.34
N VAL A 18 -5.92 4.41 10.59
CA VAL A 18 -6.44 5.62 9.94
C VAL A 18 -5.94 5.63 8.50
N VAL A 19 -6.87 5.60 7.55
CA VAL A 19 -6.56 5.78 6.14
C VAL A 19 -6.57 7.27 5.84
N PHE A 20 -5.40 7.83 5.55
CA PHE A 20 -5.26 9.23 5.15
C PHE A 20 -6.02 9.52 3.85
N PRO A 21 -6.48 10.77 3.63
CA PRO A 21 -7.12 11.17 2.37
C PRO A 21 -6.16 11.10 1.18
N LEU A 22 -6.73 10.93 -0.01
CA LEU A 22 -5.99 10.83 -1.26
C LEU A 22 -5.13 12.09 -1.46
N SER A 23 -3.82 11.90 -1.57
CA SER A 23 -2.86 12.99 -1.69
C SER A 23 -1.59 12.47 -2.34
N PHE A 24 -1.13 13.21 -3.36
CA PHE A 24 0.10 12.90 -4.06
C PHE A 24 1.32 13.01 -3.13
N SER A 25 1.35 14.00 -2.24
CA SER A 25 2.45 14.20 -1.29
C SER A 25 2.66 12.98 -0.38
N TYR A 26 1.57 12.38 0.11
CA TYR A 26 1.65 11.15 0.91
C TYR A 26 2.12 9.94 0.09
N ALA A 27 1.75 9.84 -1.19
CA ALA A 27 2.22 8.78 -2.06
C ALA A 27 3.74 8.88 -2.31
N VAL A 28 4.22 10.08 -2.62
CA VAL A 28 5.65 10.35 -2.82
C VAL A 28 6.43 10.14 -1.52
N LEU A 29 5.92 10.61 -0.38
CA LEU A 29 6.53 10.38 0.93
C LEU A 29 6.67 8.88 1.23
N SER A 30 5.63 8.09 0.95
CA SER A 30 5.65 6.63 1.15
C SER A 30 6.75 5.97 0.31
N TYR A 31 6.86 6.37 -0.96
CA TYR A 31 7.92 5.90 -1.84
C TYR A 31 9.32 6.35 -1.38
N ALA A 32 9.46 7.60 -0.92
CA ALA A 32 10.73 8.13 -0.43
C ALA A 32 11.20 7.36 0.81
N LEU A 33 10.31 7.10 1.77
CA LEU A 33 10.61 6.30 2.95
C LEU A 33 11.00 4.86 2.59
N PHE A 34 10.25 4.24 1.68
CA PHE A 34 10.58 2.91 1.17
C PHE A 34 11.98 2.89 0.53
N SER A 35 12.26 3.87 -0.32
CA SER A 35 13.52 3.96 -1.07
C SER A 35 14.71 4.24 -0.17
N LEU A 36 14.53 5.08 0.86
CA LEU A 36 15.55 5.38 1.85
C LEU A 36 15.87 4.13 2.69
N PHE A 37 14.84 3.43 3.17
CA PHE A 37 15.02 2.18 3.91
C PHE A 37 15.80 1.15 3.09
N HIS A 38 15.43 0.94 1.82
CA HIS A 38 16.11 -0.06 0.98
C HIS A 38 17.53 0.37 0.58
N SER A 39 17.71 1.63 0.18
CA SER A 39 18.99 2.13 -0.33
C SER A 39 20.04 2.31 0.76
N PHE A 40 19.67 2.81 1.93
CA PHE A 40 20.63 3.13 2.99
C PHE A 40 20.69 2.04 4.05
N ILE A 41 19.54 1.66 4.59
CA ILE A 41 19.49 0.72 5.71
C ILE A 41 19.76 -0.68 5.18
N LEU A 42 18.92 -1.18 4.28
CA LEU A 42 19.01 -2.57 3.84
C LEU A 42 20.27 -2.85 3.03
N SER A 43 20.64 -1.95 2.11
CA SER A 43 21.91 -2.08 1.39
C SER A 43 23.11 -1.94 2.34
N GLY A 44 23.06 -1.03 3.32
CA GLY A 44 24.14 -0.87 4.30
C GLY A 44 24.33 -2.13 5.14
N PHE A 45 23.26 -2.68 5.69
CA PHE A 45 23.29 -3.96 6.40
C PHE A 45 23.74 -5.11 5.50
N GLY A 46 23.31 -5.14 4.23
CA GLY A 46 23.76 -6.15 3.28
C GLY A 46 25.27 -6.10 3.05
N LEU A 47 25.84 -4.89 2.93
CA LEU A 47 27.28 -4.70 2.80
C LEU A 47 28.04 -5.13 4.06
N LEU A 48 27.52 -4.81 5.26
CA LEU A 48 28.16 -5.16 6.52
C LEU A 48 28.11 -6.68 6.81
N THR A 49 26.99 -7.33 6.48
CA THR A 49 26.74 -8.74 6.80
C THR A 49 27.12 -9.69 5.68
N GLY A 50 27.40 -9.19 4.48
CA GLY A 50 27.62 -9.99 3.27
C GLY A 50 26.35 -10.68 2.73
N HIS A 51 25.18 -10.44 3.32
CA HIS A 51 23.93 -11.08 2.90
C HIS A 51 23.15 -10.21 1.91
N ASN A 52 22.71 -10.82 0.80
CA ASN A 52 21.91 -10.13 -0.21
C ASN A 52 20.42 -10.11 0.16
N LEU A 53 20.06 -9.25 1.12
CA LEU A 53 18.67 -9.05 1.54
C LEU A 53 17.87 -8.32 0.46
N ASN A 54 16.67 -8.82 0.15
CA ASN A 54 15.76 -8.28 -0.87
C ASN A 54 16.43 -7.96 -2.22
N TYR A 55 17.45 -8.73 -2.61
CA TYR A 55 18.16 -8.52 -3.87
C TYR A 55 18.73 -7.11 -4.02
N MET A 56 19.10 -6.48 -2.89
CA MET A 56 19.65 -5.12 -2.88
C MET A 56 21.06 -5.07 -3.45
N LEU A 57 21.89 -6.09 -3.21
CA LEU A 57 23.26 -6.14 -3.69
C LEU A 57 23.35 -6.70 -5.10
N VAL A 58 22.68 -7.83 -5.35
CA VAL A 58 22.70 -8.57 -6.63
C VAL A 58 21.26 -8.87 -7.06
N PRO A 59 20.92 -8.74 -8.36
CA PRO A 59 19.60 -9.09 -8.86
C PRO A 59 19.22 -10.55 -8.56
N PRO A 60 17.92 -10.87 -8.49
CA PRO A 60 17.46 -12.25 -8.39
C PRO A 60 17.85 -13.04 -9.65
N ASN A 61 17.97 -14.36 -9.51
CA ASN A 61 18.20 -15.26 -10.63
C ASN A 61 16.94 -15.36 -11.51
N SER A 62 16.79 -14.37 -12.39
CA SER A 62 15.76 -14.31 -13.41
C SER A 62 16.36 -13.73 -14.70
N PRO A 63 16.12 -14.35 -15.87
CA PRO A 63 16.66 -13.89 -17.15
C PRO A 63 16.36 -12.40 -17.44
N ILE A 64 15.15 -11.95 -17.08
CA ILE A 64 14.69 -10.57 -17.28
C ILE A 64 15.47 -9.60 -16.39
N MET A 65 15.79 -10.01 -15.15
CA MET A 65 16.48 -9.15 -14.20
C MET A 65 17.98 -9.06 -14.51
N HIS A 66 18.57 -10.14 -15.03
CA HIS A 66 19.94 -10.13 -15.53
C HIS A 66 20.09 -9.32 -16.82
N SER A 67 19.10 -9.33 -17.72
CA SER A 67 19.16 -8.54 -18.96
C SER A 67 19.14 -7.02 -18.73
N LEU A 68 18.60 -6.56 -17.59
CA LEU A 68 18.62 -5.15 -17.20
C LEU A 68 20.02 -4.68 -16.76
N GLY A 69 20.90 -5.60 -16.36
CA GLY A 69 22.29 -5.32 -15.96
C GLY A 69 22.40 -4.17 -14.96
N LYS A 70 23.20 -3.14 -15.30
CA LYS A 70 23.41 -1.96 -14.45
C LYS A 70 22.14 -1.14 -14.17
N TYR A 71 21.12 -1.26 -15.02
CA TYR A 71 19.87 -0.53 -14.88
C TYR A 71 18.84 -1.23 -13.98
N TYR A 72 19.10 -2.48 -13.57
CA TYR A 72 18.20 -3.27 -12.73
C TYR A 72 17.68 -2.49 -11.52
N ARG A 73 18.56 -1.87 -10.72
CA ARG A 73 18.16 -1.13 -9.52
C ARG A 73 17.25 0.03 -9.86
N LEU A 74 17.60 0.82 -10.87
CA LEU A 74 16.79 1.95 -11.32
C LEU A 74 15.41 1.49 -11.80
N SER A 75 15.36 0.39 -12.56
CA SER A 75 14.11 -0.20 -13.05
C SER A 75 13.22 -0.68 -11.90
N ILE A 76 13.77 -1.38 -10.90
CA ILE A 76 13.00 -1.84 -9.73
C ILE A 76 12.46 -0.64 -8.94
N TYR A 77 13.26 0.40 -8.71
CA TYR A 77 12.79 1.62 -8.04
C TYR A 77 11.69 2.31 -8.84
N GLY A 78 11.84 2.42 -10.16
CA GLY A 78 10.81 2.99 -11.05
C GLY A 78 9.50 2.20 -11.04
N VAL A 79 9.57 0.88 -11.16
CA VAL A 79 8.39 0.01 -11.05
C VAL A 79 7.75 0.13 -9.68
N THR A 80 8.55 0.16 -8.61
CA THR A 80 8.05 0.33 -7.24
C THR A 80 7.33 1.67 -7.08
N PHE A 81 7.86 2.76 -7.64
CA PHE A 81 7.20 4.06 -7.62
C PHE A 81 5.81 3.99 -8.27
N ILE A 82 5.72 3.41 -9.47
CA ILE A 82 4.44 3.20 -10.17
C ILE A 82 3.49 2.35 -9.31
N CYS A 83 3.96 1.25 -8.73
CA CYS A 83 3.17 0.41 -7.84
C CYS A 83 2.70 1.16 -6.59
N CYS A 84 3.51 2.05 -6.00
CA CYS A 84 3.10 2.91 -4.89
C CYS A 84 1.97 3.85 -5.29
N LEU A 85 2.04 4.47 -6.47
CA LEU A 85 0.97 5.33 -6.99
C LEU A 85 -0.30 4.51 -7.23
N VAL A 86 -0.21 3.37 -7.92
CA VAL A 86 -1.36 2.49 -8.20
C VAL A 86 -2.01 2.00 -6.91
N SER A 87 -1.21 1.55 -5.94
CA SER A 87 -1.70 1.11 -4.64
C SER A 87 -2.45 2.24 -3.92
N ARG A 88 -1.91 3.45 -3.95
CA ARG A 88 -2.52 4.60 -3.27
C ARG A 88 -3.81 5.07 -3.94
N PHE A 89 -3.80 5.26 -5.26
CA PHE A 89 -4.91 5.87 -5.99
C PHE A 89 -6.03 4.88 -6.32
N ILE A 90 -5.71 3.59 -6.48
CA ILE A 90 -6.70 2.58 -6.87
C ILE A 90 -7.07 1.72 -5.66
N ILE A 91 -6.09 1.01 -5.09
CA ILE A 91 -6.37 -0.01 -4.07
C ILE A 91 -6.97 0.64 -2.83
N VAL A 92 -6.27 1.62 -2.24
CA VAL A 92 -6.72 2.26 -0.99
C VAL A 92 -8.06 2.99 -1.17
N GLU A 93 -8.29 3.61 -2.33
CA GLU A 93 -9.56 4.31 -2.61
C GLU A 93 -10.74 3.33 -2.67
N VAL A 94 -10.58 2.23 -3.41
CA VAL A 94 -11.59 1.17 -3.49
C VAL A 94 -11.92 0.60 -2.10
N PHE A 95 -10.89 0.35 -1.28
CA PHE A 95 -11.10 -0.12 0.10
C PHE A 95 -11.80 0.92 0.98
N SER A 96 -11.45 2.21 0.83
CA SER A 96 -12.04 3.30 1.61
C SER A 96 -13.53 3.47 1.29
N ILE A 97 -13.90 3.41 0.01
CA ILE A 97 -15.30 3.43 -0.44
C ILE A 97 -16.04 2.20 0.11
N GLY A 98 -15.44 1.01 0.02
CA GLY A 98 -16.03 -0.22 0.57
C GLY A 98 -16.32 -0.14 2.07
N ILE A 99 -15.42 0.47 2.84
CA ILE A 99 -15.59 0.69 4.28
C ILE A 99 -16.71 1.71 4.55
N LYS A 100 -16.74 2.84 3.84
CA LYS A 100 -17.82 3.85 3.95
C LYS A 100 -19.20 3.21 3.70
N ILE A 101 -19.32 2.38 2.65
CA ILE A 101 -20.57 1.64 2.34
C ILE A 101 -20.95 0.69 3.46
N LYS A 102 -20.00 -0.08 4.01
CA LYS A 102 -20.25 -1.03 5.10
C LYS A 102 -20.71 -0.30 6.37
N GLN A 103 -20.06 0.80 6.73
CA GLN A 103 -20.42 1.62 7.89
C GLN A 103 -21.82 2.21 7.73
N TRP A 104 -22.14 2.73 6.54
CA TRP A 104 -23.49 3.23 6.23
C TRP A 104 -24.55 2.14 6.31
N LYS A 105 -24.30 0.94 5.74
CA LYS A 105 -25.23 -0.19 5.85
C LYS A 105 -25.49 -0.58 7.30
N LYS A 106 -24.46 -0.60 8.14
CA LYS A 106 -24.58 -0.90 9.57
C LYS A 106 -25.41 0.17 10.30
N ALA A 107 -25.11 1.45 10.09
CA ALA A 107 -25.84 2.55 10.69
C ALA A 107 -27.32 2.55 10.28
N ASN A 108 -27.61 2.32 8.99
CA ASN A 108 -28.98 2.21 8.50
C ASN A 108 -29.74 1.02 9.09
N SER A 109 -29.10 -0.12 9.32
CA SER A 109 -29.74 -1.27 9.99
C SER A 109 -30.19 -0.89 11.40
N THR A 110 -29.28 -0.29 12.19
CA THR A 110 -29.56 0.12 13.56
C THR A 110 -30.65 1.19 13.62
N MET A 111 -30.66 2.16 12.70
CA MET A 111 -31.71 3.18 12.63
C MET A 111 -33.08 2.59 12.27
N ARG A 112 -33.13 1.57 11.41
CA ARG A 112 -34.37 0.85 11.09
C ARG A 112 -34.91 0.07 12.29
N GLU A 113 -34.03 -0.56 13.06
CA GLU A 113 -34.39 -1.23 14.33
C GLU A 113 -34.98 -0.21 15.34
N GLN A 114 -34.55 1.05 15.28
CA GLN A 114 -35.04 2.15 16.12
C GLN A 114 -36.28 2.86 15.55
N GLY A 115 -36.84 2.40 14.42
CA GLY A 115 -38.04 3.00 13.80
C GLY A 115 -37.80 4.33 13.07
N ILE A 116 -36.55 4.73 12.84
CA ILE A 116 -36.20 5.98 12.14
C ILE A 116 -36.28 5.73 10.62
N PRO A 117 -36.96 6.59 9.83
CA PRO A 117 -37.05 6.45 8.38
C PRO A 117 -35.67 6.60 7.70
N GLN A 118 -35.53 6.04 6.49
CA GLN A 118 -34.23 5.96 5.79
C GLN A 118 -33.51 7.31 5.65
N VAL A 119 -32.20 7.30 5.89
CA VAL A 119 -31.31 8.43 5.63
C VAL A 119 -31.18 8.65 4.12
N LYS A 120 -31.48 9.87 3.65
CA LYS A 120 -31.30 10.30 2.24
C LYS A 120 -29.84 10.07 1.80
N GLY A 121 -29.64 9.14 0.86
CA GLY A 121 -28.47 8.99 -0.02
C GLY A 121 -27.08 8.91 0.64
N LEU A 122 -26.29 7.89 0.31
CA LEU A 122 -24.87 7.88 0.65
C LEU A 122 -24.17 9.04 -0.09
N LYS A 123 -23.83 10.13 0.61
CA LYS A 123 -22.96 11.18 0.06
C LYS A 123 -21.53 10.65 0.03
N ILE A 124 -21.09 10.22 -1.14
CA ILE A 124 -19.69 9.88 -1.39
C ILE A 124 -19.02 11.18 -1.82
N GLU A 125 -18.47 11.92 -0.84
CA GLU A 125 -17.46 12.95 -1.08
C GLU A 125 -16.07 12.30 -1.10
#